data_AF-A0A257W8R2-F1
#
_entry.id   AF-A0A257W8R2-F1
#
_cell.length_a   1.000
_cell.length_b   1.000
_cell.length_c   1.000
_cell.angle_alpha   90.00
_cell.angle_beta   90.00
_cell.angle_gamma   90.00
#
_symmetry.space_group_name_H-M   'P 1'
#
loop_
_entity.id
_entity.type
_entity.pdbx_description
1 polymer ?
#
loop_
_entity_poly.entity_id
_entity_poly.type
_entity_poly.pdbx_seq_one_letter_code
_entity_poly.pdbx_strand_id
1 'polypeptide(L)'
;MGFFTQYSTYHLRAGQYPQAIEALLVAQQTANETRNLEWQKRIAEKLDSAHQLSGNYKEALQYAALSQSLEDSLEQLGKQEDLLQLQIADAQQREERLQAEKLEKKQQRDRYQYLAITIGIAIFFVALVMLGMFRVSANTIRIIGFFAFLMFFEFLFLLFKKNIYGLTEGEPWKDLAFMIALAAILVPLHHWLEHKVIHYLTSHNRLSISRGKAWVRGWFAKREA
;
A
#
# COMPACT_ATOMS: atom_id res chain seq x y z
N MET A 1 -31.88 -3.05 -34.09
CA MET A 1 -32.60 -4.10 -33.34
C MET A 1 -33.88 -3.62 -32.66
N GLY A 2 -33.86 -2.54 -31.86
CA GLY A 2 -35.08 -1.96 -31.27
C GLY A 2 -36.11 -1.45 -32.29
N PHE A 3 -35.66 -1.05 -33.48
CA PHE A 3 -36.53 -0.56 -34.56
C PHE A 3 -37.53 -1.63 -35.03
N PHE A 4 -37.10 -2.84 -35.39
CA PHE A 4 -37.98 -3.89 -35.91
C PHE A 4 -38.97 -4.40 -34.86
N THR A 5 -38.55 -4.45 -33.59
CA THR A 5 -39.44 -4.82 -32.48
C THR A 5 -40.45 -3.72 -32.16
N GLN A 6 -40.10 -2.44 -32.24
CA GLN A 6 -41.06 -1.34 -32.10
C GLN A 6 -42.01 -1.27 -33.29
N TYR A 7 -41.49 -1.44 -34.50
CA TYR A 7 -42.24 -1.49 -35.75
C TYR A 7 -43.28 -2.62 -35.72
N SER A 8 -42.90 -3.85 -35.33
CA SER A 8 -43.86 -4.94 -35.20
C SER A 8 -44.93 -4.67 -34.14
N THR A 9 -44.56 -4.04 -33.02
CA THR A 9 -45.52 -3.70 -31.95
C THR A 9 -46.55 -2.66 -32.42
N TYR A 10 -46.16 -1.73 -33.30
CA TYR A 10 -47.06 -0.79 -33.95
C TYR A 10 -48.03 -1.49 -34.91
N HIS A 11 -47.53 -2.37 -35.79
CA HIS A 11 -48.36 -3.11 -36.74
C HIS A 11 -49.30 -4.12 -36.07
N LEU A 12 -48.91 -4.71 -34.94
CA LEU A 12 -49.81 -5.55 -34.12
C LEU A 12 -50.99 -4.76 -33.58
N ARG A 13 -50.77 -3.52 -33.13
CA ARG A 13 -51.85 -2.63 -32.66
C ARG A 13 -52.74 -2.13 -33.79
N ALA A 14 -52.18 -1.99 -35.00
CA ALA A 14 -52.92 -1.60 -36.19
C ALA A 14 -53.72 -2.77 -36.83
N GLY A 15 -53.66 -3.99 -36.25
CA GLY A 15 -54.32 -5.19 -36.78
C GLY A 15 -53.66 -5.77 -38.04
N GLN A 16 -52.45 -5.31 -38.38
CA GLN A 16 -51.69 -5.73 -39.55
C GLN A 16 -50.72 -6.87 -39.20
N TYR A 17 -51.28 -8.02 -38.84
CA TYR A 17 -50.51 -9.17 -38.34
C TYR A 17 -49.42 -9.70 -39.28
N PRO A 18 -49.62 -9.81 -40.61
CA PRO A 18 -48.59 -10.34 -41.52
C PRO A 18 -47.31 -9.49 -41.55
N GLN A 19 -47.46 -8.17 -41.58
CA GLN A 19 -46.35 -7.21 -41.61
C GLN A 19 -45.58 -7.20 -40.28
N ALA A 20 -46.29 -7.42 -39.17
CA ALA A 20 -45.67 -7.55 -37.86
C ALA A 20 -44.82 -8.84 -37.75
N ILE A 21 -45.32 -9.96 -38.28
CA ILE A 21 -44.60 -11.24 -38.28
C ILE A 21 -43.33 -11.16 -39.13
N GLU A 22 -43.40 -10.58 -40.33
CA GLU A 22 -42.23 -10.41 -41.19
C GLU A 22 -41.12 -9.59 -40.50
N ALA A 23 -41.48 -8.48 -39.87
CA ALA A 23 -40.54 -7.66 -39.10
C ALA A 23 -39.93 -8.41 -37.91
N LEU A 24 -40.68 -9.30 -37.26
CA LEU A 24 -40.20 -10.14 -36.15
C LEU A 24 -39.27 -11.26 -36.63
N LEU A 25 -39.50 -11.84 -37.81
CA LEU A 25 -38.60 -12.84 -38.40
C LEU A 25 -37.24 -12.24 -38.76
N VAL A 26 -37.22 -11.01 -39.30
CA VAL A 26 -35.96 -10.27 -39.53
C VAL A 26 -35.24 -10.01 -38.20
N ALA A 27 -35.98 -9.62 -37.15
CA ALA A 27 -35.40 -9.42 -35.82
C ALA A 27 -34.82 -10.72 -35.24
N GLN A 28 -35.50 -11.87 -35.46
CA GLN A 28 -35.06 -13.18 -35.01
C GLN A 28 -33.73 -13.58 -35.64
N GLN A 29 -33.58 -13.37 -36.96
CA GLN A 29 -32.34 -13.67 -37.65
C GLN A 29 -31.16 -12.92 -37.03
N THR A 30 -31.32 -11.64 -36.75
CA THR A 30 -30.23 -10.87 -36.12
C THR A 30 -30.00 -11.23 -34.65
N ALA A 31 -31.03 -11.66 -33.91
CA ALA A 31 -30.86 -12.19 -32.56
C ALA A 31 -30.08 -13.53 -32.56
N ASN A 32 -30.24 -14.34 -33.61
CA ASN A 32 -29.48 -15.56 -33.81
C ASN A 32 -28.02 -15.26 -34.18
N GLU A 33 -27.78 -14.26 -35.04
CA GLU A 33 -26.43 -13.80 -35.42
C GLU A 33 -25.64 -13.26 -34.21
N THR A 34 -26.31 -12.52 -33.34
CA THR A 34 -25.71 -11.97 -32.11
C THR A 34 -25.61 -12.97 -30.97
N ARG A 35 -26.19 -14.18 -31.11
CA ARG A 35 -26.25 -15.26 -30.10
C ARG A 35 -26.74 -14.78 -28.73
N ASN A 36 -27.55 -13.74 -28.70
CA ASN A 36 -28.03 -13.18 -27.45
C ASN A 36 -29.33 -13.88 -27.04
N LEU A 37 -29.23 -14.81 -26.09
CA LEU A 37 -30.34 -15.64 -25.62
C LEU A 37 -31.52 -14.81 -25.07
N GLU A 38 -31.25 -13.68 -24.43
CA GLU A 38 -32.29 -12.79 -23.89
C GLU A 38 -33.09 -12.11 -25.01
N TRP A 39 -32.41 -11.74 -26.09
CA TRP A 39 -33.08 -11.16 -27.25
C TRP A 39 -33.85 -12.22 -28.05
N GLN A 40 -33.29 -13.42 -28.18
CA GLN A 40 -33.97 -14.55 -28.80
C GLN A 40 -35.26 -14.90 -28.04
N LYS A 41 -35.22 -14.93 -26.70
CA LYS A 41 -36.39 -15.15 -25.85
C LYS A 41 -37.47 -14.09 -26.11
N ARG A 42 -37.11 -12.80 -25.99
CA ARG A 42 -38.05 -11.69 -26.20
C ARG A 42 -38.68 -11.65 -27.60
N ILE A 43 -37.95 -12.08 -28.62
CA ILE A 43 -38.48 -12.16 -29.99
C ILE A 43 -39.40 -13.38 -30.14
N ALA A 44 -39.07 -14.53 -29.53
CA ALA A 44 -39.94 -15.70 -29.51
C ALA A 44 -41.29 -15.40 -28.82
N GLU A 45 -41.30 -14.69 -27.69
CA GLU A 45 -42.55 -14.25 -27.02
C GLU A 45 -43.41 -13.34 -27.90
N LYS A 46 -42.77 -12.43 -28.64
CA LYS A 46 -43.47 -11.53 -29.57
C LYS A 46 -44.02 -12.27 -30.78
N LEU A 47 -43.31 -13.27 -31.28
CA LEU A 47 -43.77 -14.14 -32.37
C LEU A 47 -44.94 -15.01 -31.92
N ASP A 48 -44.88 -15.61 -30.73
CA ASP A 48 -46.00 -16.33 -30.12
C ASP A 48 -47.25 -15.44 -30.07
N SER A 49 -47.13 -14.26 -29.45
CA SER A 49 -48.23 -13.28 -29.37
C SER A 49 -48.80 -12.89 -30.74
N ALA A 50 -47.94 -12.68 -31.74
CA ALA A 50 -48.36 -12.33 -33.10
C ALA A 50 -49.08 -13.49 -33.82
N HIS A 51 -48.62 -14.72 -33.60
CA HIS A 51 -49.24 -15.93 -34.16
C HIS A 51 -50.57 -16.26 -33.50
N GLN A 52 -50.72 -16.05 -32.19
CA GLN A 52 -52.01 -16.16 -31.49
C GLN A 52 -53.03 -15.17 -32.04
N LEU A 53 -52.65 -13.90 -32.20
CA LEU A 53 -53.53 -12.85 -32.72
C LEU A 53 -53.94 -13.06 -34.19
N SER A 54 -53.10 -13.73 -34.98
CA SER A 54 -53.40 -14.10 -36.37
C SER A 54 -54.20 -15.41 -36.52
N GLY A 55 -54.50 -16.10 -35.42
CA GLY A 55 -55.27 -17.36 -35.42
C GLY A 55 -54.44 -18.61 -35.71
N ASN A 56 -53.12 -18.49 -35.84
CA ASN A 56 -52.19 -19.57 -36.13
C ASN A 56 -51.62 -20.17 -34.84
N TYR A 57 -52.46 -20.94 -34.12
CA TYR A 57 -52.12 -21.49 -32.80
C TYR A 57 -50.97 -22.53 -32.84
N LYS A 58 -50.73 -23.19 -33.98
CA LYS A 58 -49.69 -24.21 -34.10
C LYS A 58 -48.30 -23.58 -34.05
N GLU A 59 -48.09 -22.52 -34.83
CA GLU A 59 -46.85 -21.75 -34.87
C GLU A 59 -46.64 -20.99 -33.55
N ALA A 60 -47.72 -20.45 -32.97
CA ALA A 60 -47.70 -19.84 -31.64
C ALA A 60 -47.12 -20.79 -30.57
N LEU A 61 -47.62 -22.02 -30.51
CA LEU A 61 -47.16 -23.04 -29.57
C LEU A 61 -45.66 -23.37 -29.75
N GLN A 62 -45.16 -23.38 -30.99
CA GLN A 62 -43.74 -23.60 -31.24
C GLN A 62 -42.86 -22.48 -30.67
N TYR A 63 -43.27 -21.23 -30.87
CA TYR A 63 -42.55 -20.08 -30.32
C TYR A 63 -42.68 -19.96 -28.80
N ALA A 64 -43.81 -20.37 -28.22
CA ALA A 64 -43.98 -20.49 -26.77
C ALA A 64 -43.01 -21.53 -26.18
N ALA A 65 -42.91 -22.72 -26.78
CA ALA A 65 -41.97 -23.75 -26.35
C ALA A 65 -40.50 -23.30 -26.50
N LEU A 66 -40.19 -22.56 -27.57
CA LEU A 66 -38.87 -21.97 -27.78
C LEU A 66 -38.54 -20.90 -26.72
N SER A 67 -39.48 -20.03 -26.36
CA SER A 67 -39.27 -19.04 -25.31
C SER A 67 -38.95 -19.71 -23.97
N GLN A 68 -39.69 -20.78 -23.64
CA GLN A 68 -39.50 -21.50 -22.40
C GLN A 68 -38.12 -22.19 -22.32
N SER A 69 -37.65 -22.81 -23.40
CA SER A 69 -36.31 -23.41 -23.41
C SER A 69 -35.19 -22.37 -23.30
N LEU A 70 -35.40 -21.18 -23.88
CA LEU A 70 -34.47 -20.06 -23.77
C LEU A 70 -34.46 -19.47 -22.36
N GLU A 71 -35.61 -19.43 -21.69
CA GLU A 71 -35.72 -19.03 -20.29
C GLU A 71 -34.98 -19.98 -19.34
N ASP A 72 -35.17 -21.28 -19.49
CA ASP A 72 -34.44 -22.29 -18.72
C ASP A 72 -32.92 -22.15 -18.90
N SER A 73 -32.49 -21.87 -20.13
CA SER A 73 -31.07 -21.65 -20.46
C SER A 73 -30.51 -20.38 -19.82
N LEU A 74 -31.27 -19.28 -19.83
CA LEU A 74 -30.89 -18.02 -19.20
C LEU A 74 -30.81 -18.14 -17.67
N GLU A 75 -31.75 -18.85 -17.05
CA GLU A 75 -31.75 -19.08 -15.60
C GLU A 75 -30.53 -19.91 -15.19
N GLN A 76 -30.20 -20.96 -15.95
CA GLN A 76 -29.01 -21.76 -15.69
C GLN A 76 -27.72 -20.95 -15.85
N LEU A 77 -27.65 -20.07 -16.86
CA LEU A 77 -26.51 -19.18 -17.07
C LEU A 77 -26.37 -18.18 -15.91
N GLY A 78 -27.46 -17.54 -15.49
CA GLY A 78 -27.46 -16.61 -14.36
C GLY A 78 -27.00 -17.27 -13.05
N LYS A 79 -27.51 -18.48 -12.76
CA LYS A 79 -27.04 -19.28 -11.61
C LYS A 79 -25.54 -19.58 -11.68
N GLN A 80 -25.01 -19.85 -12.87
CA GLN A 80 -23.58 -20.11 -13.05
C GLN A 80 -22.73 -18.85 -12.85
N GLU A 81 -23.19 -17.70 -13.35
CA GLU A 81 -22.54 -16.41 -13.13
C GLU A 81 -22.52 -16.02 -11.65
N ASP A 82 -23.64 -16.18 -10.94
CA ASP A 82 -23.73 -15.91 -9.50
C ASP A 82 -22.74 -16.80 -8.71
N LEU A 83 -22.68 -18.10 -9.03
CA LEU A 83 -21.72 -19.02 -8.43
C LEU A 83 -20.27 -18.64 -8.74
N LEU A 84 -19.98 -18.12 -9.93
CA LEU A 84 -18.65 -17.67 -10.31
C LEU A 84 -18.27 -16.38 -9.55
N GLN A 85 -19.19 -15.42 -9.45
CA GLN A 85 -18.97 -14.19 -8.68
C GLN A 85 -18.71 -14.49 -7.20
N LEU A 86 -19.49 -15.41 -6.62
CA LEU A 86 -19.26 -15.89 -5.25
C LEU A 86 -17.87 -16.50 -5.09
N GLN A 87 -17.42 -17.35 -6.02
CA GLN A 87 -16.08 -17.95 -5.98
C GLN A 87 -14.97 -16.90 -6.11
N ILE A 88 -15.14 -15.90 -6.97
CA ILE A 88 -14.18 -14.80 -7.14
C ILE A 88 -14.08 -13.99 -5.85
N ALA A 89 -15.22 -13.63 -5.25
CA ALA A 89 -15.25 -12.89 -3.98
C ALA A 89 -14.58 -13.69 -2.85
N ASP A 90 -14.85 -15.00 -2.77
CA ASP A 90 -14.24 -15.87 -1.77
C ASP A 90 -12.71 -15.99 -1.96
N ALA A 91 -12.26 -16.10 -3.21
CA ALA A 91 -10.84 -16.14 -3.55
C ALA A 91 -10.13 -14.83 -3.21
N GLN A 92 -10.72 -13.68 -3.56
CA GLN A 92 -10.21 -12.37 -3.22
C GLN A 92 -10.09 -12.19 -1.70
N GLN A 93 -11.14 -12.55 -0.96
CA GLN A 93 -11.14 -12.44 0.49
C GLN A 93 -10.08 -13.34 1.14
N ARG A 94 -9.83 -14.54 0.61
CA ARG A 94 -8.74 -15.41 1.08
C ARG A 94 -7.38 -14.79 0.80
N GLU A 95 -7.19 -14.21 -0.39
CA GLU A 95 -5.93 -13.56 -0.74
C GLU A 95 -5.66 -12.35 0.16
N GLU A 96 -6.65 -11.50 0.40
CA GLU A 96 -6.55 -10.36 1.30
C GLU A 96 -6.17 -10.79 2.73
N ARG A 97 -6.81 -11.84 3.26
CA ARG A 97 -6.45 -12.41 4.58
C ARG A 97 -5.01 -12.89 4.63
N LEU A 98 -4.54 -13.58 3.58
CA LEU A 98 -3.16 -14.06 3.50
C LEU A 98 -2.16 -12.90 3.38
N GLN A 99 -2.50 -11.84 2.63
CA GLN A 99 -1.66 -10.65 2.52
C GLN A 99 -1.60 -9.89 3.84
N ALA A 100 -2.73 -9.72 4.53
CA ALA A 100 -2.81 -9.11 5.85
C ALA A 100 -1.96 -9.90 6.87
N GLU A 101 -2.11 -11.23 6.92
CA GLU A 101 -1.32 -12.07 7.83
C GLU A 101 0.19 -12.00 7.54
N LYS A 102 0.58 -11.96 6.25
CA LYS A 102 1.99 -11.77 5.86
C LYS A 102 2.51 -10.40 6.28
N LEU A 103 1.71 -9.35 6.12
CA LEU A 103 2.06 -7.99 6.51
C LEU A 103 2.21 -7.89 8.03
N GLU A 104 1.28 -8.44 8.79
CA GLU A 104 1.34 -8.49 10.26
C GLU A 104 2.58 -9.25 10.74
N LYS A 105 2.87 -10.43 10.17
CA LYS A 105 4.09 -11.18 10.49
C LYS A 105 5.35 -10.39 10.18
N LYS A 106 5.37 -9.66 9.06
CA LYS A 106 6.50 -8.78 8.70
C LYS A 106 6.65 -7.64 9.70
N GLN A 107 5.57 -6.92 10.01
CA GLN A 107 5.57 -5.83 10.98
C GLN A 107 5.97 -6.29 12.38
N GLN A 108 5.52 -7.46 12.82
CA GLN A 108 5.91 -8.04 14.11
C GLN A 108 7.41 -8.34 14.14
N ARG A 109 7.95 -9.00 13.11
CA ARG A 109 9.40 -9.28 13.00
C ARG A 109 10.22 -8.01 13.04
N ASP A 110 9.81 -7.01 12.26
CA ASP A 110 10.46 -5.71 12.21
C ASP A 110 10.46 -5.07 13.61
N ARG A 111 9.30 -5.05 14.30
CA ARG A 111 9.18 -4.51 15.67
C ARG A 111 10.17 -5.14 16.64
N TYR A 112 10.35 -6.46 16.62
CA TYR A 112 11.32 -7.14 17.48
C TYR A 112 12.78 -6.83 17.12
N GLN A 113 13.12 -6.76 15.83
CA GLN A 113 14.47 -6.37 15.40
C GLN A 113 14.82 -4.96 15.87
N TYR A 114 13.88 -4.03 15.74
CA TYR A 114 14.09 -2.66 16.20
C TYR A 114 14.19 -2.55 17.72
N LEU A 115 13.41 -3.35 18.47
CA LEU A 115 13.54 -3.43 19.92
C LEU A 115 14.93 -3.96 20.32
N ALA A 116 15.41 -5.02 19.66
CA ALA A 116 16.73 -5.59 19.90
C ALA A 116 17.86 -4.60 19.58
N ILE A 117 17.76 -3.87 18.46
CA ILE A 117 18.71 -2.80 18.11
C ILE A 117 18.70 -1.70 19.18
N THR A 118 17.52 -1.27 19.62
CA THR A 118 17.37 -0.23 20.66
C THR A 118 18.00 -0.67 21.99
N ILE A 119 17.76 -1.90 22.42
CA ILE A 119 18.33 -2.46 23.66
C ILE A 119 19.85 -2.63 23.52
N GLY A 120 20.33 -3.16 22.40
CA GLY A 120 21.76 -3.33 22.16
C GLY A 120 22.53 -2.01 22.21
N ILE A 121 21.95 -0.95 21.65
CA ILE A 121 22.55 0.39 21.67
C ILE A 121 22.47 1.01 23.08
N ALA A 122 21.37 0.83 23.81
CA ALA A 122 21.26 1.29 25.20
C ALA A 122 22.32 0.62 26.10
N ILE A 123 22.55 -0.69 25.93
CA ILE A 123 23.59 -1.43 26.64
C ILE A 123 24.98 -0.93 26.25
N PHE A 124 25.22 -0.71 24.95
CA PHE A 124 26.50 -0.15 24.46
C PHE A 124 26.79 1.23 25.05
N PHE A 125 25.77 2.10 25.15
CA PHE A 125 25.90 3.42 25.76
C PHE A 125 26.24 3.33 27.25
N VAL A 126 25.55 2.46 28.01
CA VAL A 126 25.87 2.22 29.43
C VAL A 126 27.29 1.68 29.60
N ALA A 127 27.72 0.78 28.72
CA ALA A 127 29.09 0.23 28.76
C ALA A 127 30.15 1.32 28.51
N LEU A 128 29.91 2.27 27.60
CA LEU A 128 30.81 3.40 27.36
C LEU A 128 30.90 4.34 28.58
N VAL A 129 29.78 4.62 29.24
CA VAL A 129 29.76 5.43 30.47
C VAL A 129 30.53 4.71 31.60
N MET A 130 30.34 3.40 31.74
CA MET A 130 31.13 2.59 32.68
C MET A 130 32.63 2.61 32.35
N LEU A 131 33.01 2.55 31.07
CA LEU A 131 34.41 2.58 30.67
C LEU A 131 35.08 3.93 30.98
N GLY A 132 34.32 5.03 30.90
CA GLY A 132 34.74 6.36 31.33
C GLY A 132 34.95 6.51 32.85
N MET A 133 34.46 5.57 33.66
CA MET A 133 34.70 5.51 35.11
C MET A 133 36.08 4.94 35.47
N PHE A 134 36.76 4.27 34.54
CA PHE A 134 38.11 3.72 34.75
C PHE A 134 39.20 4.79 34.52
N ARG A 135 40.39 4.59 35.12
CA ARG A 135 41.56 5.50 34.99
C ARG A 135 42.18 5.44 33.58
N VAL A 136 41.54 6.10 32.64
CA VAL A 136 42.01 6.22 31.25
C VAL A 136 42.62 7.62 31.04
N SER A 137 43.59 7.75 30.13
CA SER A 137 44.23 9.03 29.83
C SER A 137 43.21 10.05 29.31
N ALA A 138 43.35 11.33 29.69
CA ALA A 138 42.39 12.39 29.34
C ALA A 138 42.18 12.54 27.82
N ASN A 139 43.20 12.24 27.01
CA ASN A 139 43.11 12.32 25.56
C ASN A 139 42.30 11.15 24.97
N THR A 140 42.49 9.95 25.51
CA THR A 140 41.71 8.76 25.14
C THR A 140 40.25 8.92 25.55
N ILE A 141 39.98 9.49 26.73
CA ILE A 141 38.61 9.82 27.17
C ILE A 141 37.94 10.81 26.21
N ARG A 142 38.67 11.83 25.74
CA ARG A 142 38.14 12.80 24.76
C ARG A 142 37.78 12.12 23.43
N ILE A 143 38.65 11.26 22.91
CA ILE A 143 38.42 10.56 21.63
C ILE A 143 37.28 9.53 21.76
N ILE A 144 37.29 8.71 22.80
CA ILE A 144 36.24 7.71 23.06
C ILE A 144 34.90 8.40 23.34
N GLY A 145 34.90 9.47 24.13
CA GLY A 145 33.72 10.29 24.40
C GLY A 145 33.13 10.88 23.12
N PHE A 146 33.96 11.47 22.27
CA PHE A 146 33.53 12.00 20.97
C PHE A 146 32.88 10.92 20.09
N PHE A 147 33.51 9.76 19.94
CA PHE A 147 32.94 8.65 19.15
C PHE A 147 31.66 8.09 19.76
N ALA A 148 31.60 7.96 21.09
CA ALA A 148 30.41 7.53 21.81
C ALA A 148 29.24 8.49 21.58
N PHE A 149 29.48 9.80 21.64
CA PHE A 149 28.46 10.82 21.39
C PHE A 149 28.02 10.85 19.93
N LEU A 150 28.93 10.75 18.97
CA LEU A 150 28.59 10.69 17.55
C LEU A 150 27.68 9.49 17.24
N MET A 151 28.01 8.30 17.78
CA MET A 151 27.16 7.11 17.66
C MET A 151 25.81 7.27 18.37
N PHE A 152 25.77 7.94 19.52
CA PHE A 152 24.53 8.24 20.24
C PHE A 152 23.60 9.17 19.45
N PHE A 153 24.15 10.18 18.79
CA PHE A 153 23.37 11.11 17.97
C PHE A 153 22.89 10.50 16.66
N GLU A 154 23.71 9.69 16.01
CA GLU A 154 23.30 8.88 14.85
C GLU A 154 22.14 7.95 15.22
N PHE A 155 22.20 7.33 16.41
CA PHE A 155 21.10 6.54 16.94
C PHE A 155 19.83 7.35 17.18
N LEU A 156 19.95 8.54 17.79
CA LEU A 156 18.80 9.42 18.00
C LEU A 156 18.15 9.78 16.64
N PHE A 157 18.97 10.06 15.62
CA PHE A 157 18.52 10.28 14.25
C PHE A 157 17.74 9.10 13.69
N LEU A 158 18.25 7.87 13.84
CA LEU A 158 17.58 6.65 13.36
C LEU A 158 16.27 6.38 14.12
N LEU A 159 16.23 6.63 15.43
CA LEU A 159 15.05 6.44 16.28
C LEU A 159 13.94 7.42 15.92
N PHE A 160 14.27 8.71 15.77
CA PHE A 160 13.31 9.72 15.33
C PHE A 160 12.86 9.48 13.89
N LYS A 161 13.79 9.22 12.94
CA LYS A 161 13.47 8.89 11.53
C LYS A 161 12.37 7.83 11.42
N LYS A 162 12.44 6.79 12.25
CA LYS A 162 11.47 5.70 12.23
C LYS A 162 10.11 6.07 12.84
N ASN A 163 10.07 6.91 13.87
CA ASN A 163 8.84 7.31 14.55
C ASN A 163 8.01 8.34 13.76
N ILE A 164 8.62 8.97 12.74
CA ILE A 164 8.02 10.01 11.91
C ILE A 164 7.15 9.43 10.79
N TYR A 165 7.34 8.17 10.37
CA TYR A 165 6.51 7.53 9.34
C TYR A 165 5.01 7.55 9.66
N GLY A 166 4.62 7.59 10.94
CA GLY A 166 3.24 7.74 11.37
C GLY A 166 2.73 9.18 11.46
N LEU A 167 3.62 10.18 11.50
CA LEU A 167 3.27 11.60 11.63
C LEU A 167 3.31 12.34 10.28
N THR A 168 4.07 11.83 9.31
CA THR A 168 4.35 12.52 8.03
C THR A 168 3.53 11.99 6.85
N GLU A 169 2.72 10.95 7.04
CA GLU A 169 1.87 10.34 5.99
C GLU A 169 2.64 9.91 4.72
N GLY A 170 3.98 9.81 4.79
CA GLY A 170 4.83 9.38 3.69
C GLY A 170 5.29 10.48 2.72
N GLU A 171 5.11 11.77 3.03
CA GLU A 171 5.59 12.86 2.17
C GLU A 171 7.09 13.18 2.37
N PRO A 172 7.95 12.97 1.33
CA PRO A 172 9.42 13.05 1.49
C PRO A 172 9.96 14.41 1.96
N TRP A 173 9.27 15.50 1.65
CA TRP A 173 9.73 16.86 1.98
C TRP A 173 9.53 17.21 3.46
N LYS A 174 8.47 16.68 4.10
CA LYS A 174 8.21 16.83 5.53
C LYS A 174 9.19 16.01 6.37
N ASP A 175 9.54 14.80 5.92
CA ASP A 175 10.57 13.98 6.56
C ASP A 175 11.92 14.69 6.53
N LEU A 176 12.28 15.30 5.40
CA LEU A 176 13.49 16.08 5.25
C LEU A 176 13.48 17.33 6.17
N ALA A 177 12.38 18.07 6.21
CA ALA A 177 12.25 19.24 7.07
C ALA A 177 12.39 18.89 8.56
N PHE A 178 11.78 17.78 9.00
CA PHE A 178 11.93 17.30 10.37
C PHE A 178 13.38 16.89 10.67
N MET A 179 14.04 16.17 9.76
CA MET A 179 15.44 15.79 9.94
C MET A 179 16.36 16.99 10.07
N ILE A 180 16.15 18.04 9.27
CA ILE A 180 16.93 19.28 9.35
C ILE A 180 16.67 19.99 10.67
N ALA A 181 15.41 20.07 11.11
CA ALA A 181 15.06 20.65 12.41
C ALA A 181 15.67 19.86 13.58
N LEU A 182 15.65 18.53 13.51
CA LEU A 182 16.31 17.66 14.48
C LEU A 182 17.82 17.91 14.50
N ALA A 183 18.48 17.96 13.33
CA ALA A 183 19.91 18.27 13.21
C ALA A 183 20.26 19.60 13.88
N ALA A 184 19.45 20.63 13.65
CA ALA A 184 19.66 21.98 14.18
C ALA A 184 19.61 22.02 15.72
N ILE A 185 18.84 21.14 16.36
CA ILE A 185 18.81 21.00 17.83
C ILE A 185 19.95 20.10 18.32
N LEU A 186 20.25 19.05 17.57
CA LEU A 186 21.17 18.00 17.97
C LEU A 186 22.65 18.44 17.96
N VAL A 187 23.04 19.22 16.95
CA VAL A 187 24.42 19.74 16.80
C VAL A 187 24.86 20.64 17.97
N PRO A 188 24.08 21.66 18.40
CA PRO A 188 24.47 22.44 19.58
C PRO A 188 24.43 21.61 20.87
N LEU A 189 23.50 20.65 20.97
CA LEU A 189 23.42 19.72 22.09
C LEU A 189 24.67 18.83 22.19
N HIS A 190 25.21 18.36 21.05
CA HIS A 190 26.46 17.62 20.98
C HIS A 190 27.62 18.42 21.59
N HIS A 191 27.80 19.67 21.17
CA HIS A 191 28.90 20.49 21.65
C HIS A 191 28.80 20.82 23.15
N TRP A 192 27.57 21.01 23.65
CA TRP A 192 27.31 21.25 25.07
C TRP A 192 27.60 20.02 25.94
N LEU A 193 27.18 18.82 25.50
CA LEU A 193 27.45 17.55 26.19
C LEU A 193 28.94 17.22 26.21
N GLU A 194 29.65 17.42 25.10
CA GLU A 194 31.10 17.23 25.01
C GLU A 194 31.82 18.06 26.08
N HIS A 195 31.53 19.36 26.18
CA HIS A 195 32.11 20.24 27.18
C HIS A 195 31.81 19.77 28.61
N LYS A 196 30.58 19.36 28.87
CA LYS A 196 30.14 18.96 30.22
C LYS A 196 30.74 17.64 30.66
N VAL A 197 30.89 16.68 29.75
CA VAL A 197 31.50 15.37 30.02
C VAL A 197 32.99 15.51 30.22
N ILE A 198 33.66 16.31 29.39
CA ILE A 198 35.07 16.65 29.60
C ILE A 198 35.24 17.32 30.96
N HIS A 199 34.43 18.32 31.29
CA HIS A 199 34.51 19.01 32.59
C HIS A 199 34.26 18.06 33.78
N TYR A 200 33.23 17.21 33.70
CA TYR A 200 32.91 16.23 34.74
C TYR A 200 34.04 15.22 34.96
N LEU A 201 34.58 14.64 33.88
CA LEU A 201 35.65 13.65 33.92
C LEU A 201 37.01 14.24 34.32
N THR A 202 37.25 15.53 34.02
CA THR A 202 38.46 16.24 34.45
C THR A 202 38.34 16.73 35.91
N SER A 203 37.13 16.96 36.43
CA SER A 203 36.91 17.41 37.80
C SER A 203 37.09 16.31 38.86
N HIS A 204 36.79 15.05 38.53
CA HIS A 204 36.87 13.92 39.46
C HIS A 204 38.21 13.18 39.44
N ASN A 205 39.14 13.56 38.57
CA ASN A 205 40.50 13.02 38.57
C ASN A 205 41.50 14.18 38.64
N ARG A 206 42.18 14.31 39.79
CA ARG A 206 43.27 15.27 39.99
C ARG A 206 44.36 15.04 38.93
N LEU A 207 44.33 15.79 37.83
CA LEU A 207 45.42 15.81 36.86
C LEU A 207 45.85 17.24 36.60
N SER A 208 47.10 17.48 36.99
CA SER A 208 47.87 18.69 36.84
C SER A 208 47.71 19.29 35.45
N ILE A 209 47.33 20.56 35.44
CA ILE A 209 47.48 21.46 34.30
C ILE A 209 48.98 21.54 34.00
N SER A 210 49.46 20.73 33.05
CA SER A 210 50.74 20.99 32.39
C SER A 210 50.47 21.84 31.16
N ARG A 211 50.92 23.09 31.25
CA ARG A 211 50.86 24.11 30.21
C ARG A 211 51.49 23.59 28.92
N GLY A 212 50.69 23.41 27.88
CA GLY A 212 51.16 23.30 26.51
C GLY A 212 51.69 24.65 26.00
N LYS A 213 52.91 25.02 26.39
CA LYS A 213 53.65 26.16 25.80
C LYS A 213 55.16 25.88 25.79
N ALA A 214 55.58 24.81 25.10
CA ALA A 214 57.00 24.48 24.97
C ALA A 214 57.36 23.69 23.69
N TRP A 215 56.71 23.95 22.56
CA TRP A 215 57.06 23.26 21.30
C TRP A 215 57.49 24.17 20.13
N VAL A 216 57.45 25.50 20.27
CA VAL A 216 57.74 26.42 19.14
C VAL A 216 59.10 27.15 19.22
N ARG A 217 59.89 26.99 20.30
CA ARG A 217 61.18 27.71 20.43
C ARG A 217 62.43 26.96 19.95
N GLY A 218 62.32 25.71 19.51
CA GLY A 218 63.46 24.91 19.04
C GLY A 218 63.79 25.03 17.55
N TRP A 219 62.94 25.66 16.73
CA TRP A 219 63.04 25.56 15.27
C TRP A 219 63.65 26.78 14.56
N PHE A 220 63.99 27.86 15.28
CA PHE A 220 64.55 29.08 14.68
C PHE A 220 65.97 29.47 15.15
N ALA A 221 66.67 28.63 15.91
CA ALA A 221 68.01 28.97 16.43
C ALA A 221 69.19 28.39 15.62
N LYS A 222 69.01 28.07 14.33
CA LYS A 222 70.12 27.51 13.51
C LYS A 222 70.16 28.00 12.05
N ARG A 223 70.01 29.30 11.87
CA ARG A 223 70.39 30.02 10.65
C ARG A 223 70.81 31.44 11.03
N GLU A 224 72.03 31.58 11.53
CA GLU A 224 72.89 32.78 11.49
C GLU A 224 74.10 32.53 12.40
N ALA A 225 75.11 31.86 11.81
CA ALA A 225 76.53 31.92 12.17
C ALA A 225 77.31 31.21 11.05
#